data_AF-A0A1Q9VNC5-F1
#
_entry.id   AF-A0A1Q9VNC5-F1
#
_cell.length_a   1.000
_cell.length_b   1.000
_cell.length_c   1.000
_cell.angle_alpha   90.00
_cell.angle_beta   90.00
_cell.angle_gamma   90.00
#
_symmetry.space_group_name_H-M   'P 1'
#
loop_
_entity.id
_entity.type
_entity.pdbx_description
1 polymer ?
#
loop_
_entity_poly.entity_id
_entity_poly.type
_entity_poly.pdbx_seq_one_letter_code
_entity_poly.pdbx_strand_id
1 'polypeptide(L)' 'MTMDNYSDNPVARRKADVRKRSRSIQVSGGIAVAGGILGILGVASGLFFTIAVVALVVLGWNVVKVREVLNHKDQW' A
#
# COMPACT_ATOMS: atom_id res chain seq x y z
N MET A 1 -2.33 -28.84 -7.88
CA MET A 1 -2.63 -28.29 -9.22
C MET A 1 -2.35 -26.79 -9.17
N THR A 2 -1.27 -26.34 -9.80
CA THR A 2 -0.89 -24.92 -9.82
C THR A 2 -1.70 -24.24 -10.93
N MET A 3 -2.40 -23.16 -10.60
CA MET A 3 -3.06 -22.31 -11.60
C MET A 3 -2.05 -21.27 -12.09
N ASP A 4 -1.10 -21.70 -12.92
CA ASP A 4 -0.22 -20.78 -13.64
C ASP A 4 -0.92 -20.30 -14.93
N ASN A 5 -2.06 -19.61 -14.80
CA ASN A 5 -2.82 -19.02 -15.92
C ASN A 5 -2.49 -17.54 -16.18
N TYR A 6 -1.33 -17.05 -15.71
CA TYR A 6 -0.95 -15.63 -15.76
C TYR A 6 0.38 -15.36 -16.47
N SER A 7 0.97 -16.36 -17.14
CA SER A 7 2.30 -16.23 -17.75
C SER A 7 2.35 -15.14 -18.83
N ASP A 8 1.30 -14.99 -19.65
CA ASP A 8 1.40 -14.22 -20.91
C ASP A 8 0.34 -13.13 -21.13
N ASN A 9 -0.52 -12.86 -20.14
CA ASN A 9 -1.52 -11.79 -20.26
C ASN A 9 -1.11 -10.52 -19.47
N PRO A 10 -0.75 -9.41 -20.16
CA PRO A 10 -0.27 -8.19 -19.50
C PRO A 10 -1.35 -7.52 -18.63
N VAL A 11 -2.64 -7.64 -18.98
CA VAL A 11 -3.75 -7.08 -18.18
C VAL A 11 -3.91 -7.84 -16.88
N ALA A 12 -3.69 -9.16 -16.93
CA ALA A 12 -3.83 -10.05 -15.79
C ALA A 12 -2.74 -9.79 -14.74
N ARG A 13 -1.50 -9.51 -15.18
CA ARG A 13 -0.40 -9.00 -14.33
C ARG A 13 -0.74 -7.66 -13.68
N ARG A 14 -1.23 -6.68 -14.44
CA ARG A 14 -1.61 -5.36 -13.89
C ARG A 14 -2.69 -5.49 -12.82
N LYS A 15 -3.70 -6.36 -13.03
CA LYS A 15 -4.75 -6.64 -12.02
C LYS A 15 -4.21 -7.30 -10.76
N ALA A 16 -3.26 -8.23 -10.88
CA ALA A 16 -2.62 -8.87 -9.73
C ALA A 16 -1.81 -7.85 -8.89
N ASP A 17 -1.08 -6.96 -9.56
CA ASP A 17 -0.31 -5.90 -8.90
C ASP A 17 -1.20 -4.89 -8.18
N VAL A 18 -2.32 -4.49 -8.78
CA VAL A 18 -3.33 -3.62 -8.13
C VAL A 18 -3.90 -4.30 -6.89
N ARG A 19 -4.22 -5.60 -6.94
CA ARG A 19 -4.72 -6.34 -5.77
C ARG A 19 -3.67 -6.39 -4.65
N LYS A 20 -2.41 -6.65 -5.00
CA LYS A 20 -1.30 -6.70 -4.03
C LYS A 20 -1.08 -5.34 -3.36
N ARG A 21 -1.08 -4.26 -4.14
CA ARG A 21 -0.97 -2.88 -3.65
C ARG A 21 -2.17 -2.45 -2.82
N SER A 22 -3.39 -2.79 -3.25
CA SER A 22 -4.62 -2.47 -2.50
C SER A 22 -4.61 -3.11 -1.11
N ARG A 23 -4.22 -4.39 -1.02
CA ARG A 23 -4.07 -5.07 0.28
C ARG A 23 -2.98 -4.42 1.14
N SER A 24 -1.87 -4.01 0.53
CA SER A 24 -0.81 -3.29 1.23
C SER A 24 -1.26 -1.91 1.72
N ILE A 25 -2.08 -1.18 0.95
CA ILE A 25 -2.68 0.10 1.33
C ILE A 25 -3.67 -0.09 2.48
N GLN A 26 -4.52 -1.11 2.43
CA GLN A 26 -5.47 -1.38 3.52
C GLN A 26 -4.75 -1.71 4.82
N VAL A 27 -3.74 -2.58 4.77
CA VAL A 27 -2.97 -2.96 5.96
C VAL A 27 -2.17 -1.78 6.50
N SER A 28 -1.44 -1.06 5.65
CA SER A 28 -0.66 0.11 6.06
C SER A 28 -1.56 1.25 6.56
N GLY A 29 -2.68 1.50 5.90
CA GLY A 29 -3.69 2.47 6.34
C GLY A 29 -4.31 2.09 7.68
N GLY A 30 -4.66 0.82 7.87
CA GLY A 30 -5.17 0.32 9.14
C GLY A 30 -4.15 0.47 10.28
N ILE A 31 -2.88 0.12 10.05
CA ILE A 31 -1.80 0.28 11.03
C ILE A 31 -1.52 1.75 11.31
N ALA A 32 -1.52 2.62 10.31
CA ALA A 32 -1.29 4.06 10.49
C ALA A 32 -2.40 4.70 11.33
N VAL A 33 -3.66 4.38 11.05
CA VAL A 33 -4.81 4.89 11.82
C VAL A 33 -4.80 4.33 13.24
N ALA A 34 -4.68 3.01 13.40
CA ALA A 34 -4.66 2.37 14.72
C ALA A 34 -3.46 2.83 15.57
N GLY A 35 -2.26 2.86 14.98
CA GLY A 35 -1.04 3.34 15.65
C GLY A 35 -1.10 4.82 16.00
N GLY A 36 -1.71 5.65 15.14
CA GLY A 36 -1.95 7.07 15.42
C GLY A 36 -2.90 7.28 16.61
N ILE A 37 -4.03 6.55 16.64
CA ILE A 37 -4.98 6.61 17.76
C ILE A 37 -4.34 6.13 19.06
N LEU A 38 -3.66 4.97 19.04
CA LEU A 38 -2.99 4.41 20.21
C LEU A 38 -1.83 5.31 20.71
N GLY A 39 -1.13 5.99 19.81
CA GLY A 39 -0.09 6.96 20.15
C GLY A 39 -0.65 8.23 20.79
N ILE A 40 -1.78 8.76 20.30
CA ILE A 40 -2.45 9.96 20.86
C ILE A 40 -3.05 9.65 22.23
N LEU A 41 -3.62 8.46 22.42
CA LEU A 41 -4.20 8.04 23.71
C LEU A 41 -3.14 7.79 24.80
N GLY A 42 -1.85 7.99 24.51
CA GLY A 42 -0.76 7.94 25.49
C GLY A 42 -0.49 6.55 26.05
N VAL A 43 -1.14 5.51 25.53
CA VAL A 43 -1.00 4.11 25.98
C VAL A 43 0.33 3.51 25.53
N ALA A 44 1.02 4.15 24.58
CA ALA A 44 2.08 3.54 23.81
C ALA A 44 3.30 4.49 23.71
N SER A 45 4.45 4.00 24.17
CA SER A 45 5.75 4.70 24.18
C SER A 45 6.19 5.19 22.79
N GLY A 46 7.23 6.02 22.72
CA GLY A 46 7.74 6.66 21.49
C GLY A 46 7.99 5.73 20.28
N LEU A 47 8.02 4.41 20.49
CA LEU A 47 8.07 3.37 19.46
C LEU A 47 6.81 3.32 18.57
N PHE A 48 5.62 3.50 19.13
CA PHE A 48 4.37 3.48 18.33
C PHE A 48 4.21 4.73 17.49
N PHE A 49 4.67 5.89 18.00
CA PHE A 49 4.72 7.12 17.23
C PHE A 49 5.67 6.98 16.04
N THR A 50 6.85 6.38 16.23
CA THR A 50 7.78 6.11 15.12
C THR A 50 7.18 5.15 14.09
N ILE A 51 6.49 4.08 14.52
CA ILE A 51 5.80 3.16 13.59
C ILE A 51 4.72 3.89 12.79
N ALA A 52 3.92 4.75 13.42
CA ALA A 52 2.87 5.50 12.74
C ALA A 52 3.45 6.46 11.68
N VAL A 53 4.54 7.14 11.99
CA VAL A 53 5.24 8.03 11.04
C VAL A 53 5.80 7.25 9.86
N VAL A 54 6.48 6.11 10.11
CA VAL A 54 7.01 5.27 9.03
C VAL A 54 5.88 4.73 8.14
N ALA A 55 4.78 4.28 8.75
CA ALA A 55 3.61 3.81 8.00
C ALA A 55 3.02 4.91 7.10
N LEU A 56 2.94 6.15 7.59
CA LEU A 56 2.48 7.30 6.79
C LEU A 56 3.39 7.59 5.59
N VAL A 57 4.71 7.54 5.78
CA VAL A 57 5.68 7.74 4.67
C VAL A 57 5.52 6.67 3.60
N VAL A 58 5.42 5.39 4.01
CA VAL A 58 5.22 4.27 3.08
C VAL A 58 3.88 4.38 2.35
N LEU A 59 2.83 4.82 3.03
CA LEU A 59 1.51 5.07 2.44
C LEU A 59 1.59 6.18 1.39
N GLY A 60 2.21 7.32 1.72
CA GLY A 60 2.42 8.43 0.80
C GLY A 60 3.18 8.02 -0.46
N TRP A 61 4.27 7.25 -0.31
CA TRP A 61 5.04 6.73 -1.44
C TRP A 61 4.18 5.86 -2.36
N ASN A 62 3.38 4.95 -1.79
CA ASN A 62 2.52 4.08 -2.58
C ASN A 62 1.45 4.87 -3.35
N VAL A 63 0.87 5.92 -2.74
CA VAL A 63 -0.10 6.80 -3.42
C VAL A 63 0.54 7.52 -4.61
N VAL A 64 1.77 8.03 -4.47
CA VAL A 64 2.49 8.68 -5.58
C VAL A 64 2.73 7.70 -6.73
N LYS A 65 3.24 6.50 -6.44
CA LYS A 65 3.42 5.44 -7.45
C LYS A 65 2.11 5.04 -8.14
N VAL A 66 0.99 4.96 -7.41
CA VAL A 66 -0.32 4.66 -8.01
C VAL A 66 -0.76 5.79 -8.95
N ARG A 67 -0.54 7.05 -8.56
CA ARG A 67 -0.80 8.20 -9.42
C ARG A 67 0.07 8.21 -10.67
N GLU A 68 1.35 7.87 -10.56
CA GLU A 68 2.23 7.71 -11.72
C GLU A 68 1.70 6.66 -12.70
N VAL A 69 1.25 5.50 -12.21
CA VAL A 69 0.66 4.45 -13.06
C VAL A 69 -0.64 4.91 -13.72
N LEU A 70 -1.51 5.63 -12.99
CA LEU A 70 -2.77 6.15 -13.55
C LEU A 70 -2.55 7.26 -14.58
N ASN A 71 -1.57 8.13 -14.34
CA ASN A 71 -1.24 9.25 -15.22
C ASN A 71 -0.25 8.87 -16.33
N HIS A 72 0.25 7.63 -16.33
CA HIS A 72 1.08 7.14 -17.42
C HIS A 72 0.21 7.03 -18.68
N LYS A 73 0.39 7.97 -19.61
CA LYS A 73 -0.17 7.86 -20.95
C LYS A 73 0.71 6.91 -21.73
N ASP A 74 0.20 5.70 -21.97
CA ASP A 74 0.79 4.77 -22.93
C ASP A 74 0.82 5.49 -24.30
N GLN A 75 2.02 5.90 -24.72
CA GLN A 75 2.27 6.40 -26.09
C GLN A 75 2.21 5.17 -26.99
N TRP A 76 1.16 5.10 -27.82
CA TRP A 76 0.96 4.06 -28.82
C TRP A 76 1.65 4.43 -30.13
#